data_AF-A0A1Q4H7M7-F1
#
_entry.id   AF-A0A1Q4H7M7-F1
#
_cell.length_a   1.000
_cell.length_b   1.000
_cell.length_c   1.000
_cell.angle_alpha   90.00
_cell.angle_beta   90.00
_cell.angle_gamma   90.00
#
_symmetry.space_group_name_H-M   'P 1'
#
loop_
_entity.id
_entity.type
_entity.pdbx_description
1 polymer ?
#
loop_
_entity_poly.entity_id
_entity_poly.type
_entity_poly.pdbx_seq_one_letter_code
_entity_poly.pdbx_strand_id
1 'polypeptide(L)'
;MWQWSFAARNVLRLTPLGPDFYARGIDSAVEAVAIDAGTYEVRLGTEHAVLMEPSATIFSHLMSKSVGEIDAIVKVGITEPRPNSNQ
;
A
#
# COMPACT_ATOMS: atom_id res chain seq x y z
N MET A 1 6.28 -2.23 11.07
CA MET A 1 5.12 -1.37 11.39
C MET A 1 3.86 -1.88 10.70
N TRP A 2 3.81 -1.84 9.36
CA TRP A 2 2.67 -2.30 8.55
C TRP A 2 2.10 -3.69 8.92
N GLN A 3 2.95 -4.71 9.05
CA GLN A 3 2.50 -6.07 9.41
C GLN A 3 1.83 -6.13 10.80
N TRP A 4 2.36 -5.38 11.76
CA TRP A 4 1.77 -5.27 13.11
C TRP A 4 0.44 -4.52 13.10
N SER A 5 0.32 -3.51 12.23
CA SER A 5 -0.92 -2.75 12.03
C SER A 5 -2.06 -3.62 11.50
N PHE A 6 -1.77 -4.53 10.57
CA PHE A 6 -2.75 -5.49 10.06
C PHE A 6 -3.28 -6.39 11.19
N ALA A 7 -2.37 -6.93 12.01
CA ALA A 7 -2.74 -7.74 13.16
C ALA A 7 -3.58 -6.96 14.19
N ALA A 8 -3.18 -5.72 14.52
CA ALA A 8 -3.88 -4.90 15.49
C ALA A 8 -5.30 -4.53 15.05
N ARG A 9 -5.51 -4.16 13.78
CA ARG A 9 -6.85 -3.82 13.26
C ARG A 9 -7.81 -5.00 13.28
N ASN A 10 -7.32 -6.22 13.00
CA ASN A 10 -8.12 -7.43 13.12
C ASN A 10 -8.59 -7.68 14.55
N VAL A 11 -7.70 -7.52 15.55
CA VAL A 11 -8.06 -7.64 16.97
C VAL A 11 -9.13 -6.60 17.37
N LEU A 12 -9.00 -5.38 16.85
CA LEU A 12 -9.94 -4.28 17.12
C LEU A 12 -11.22 -4.32 16.27
N ARG A 13 -11.40 -5.33 15.41
CA ARG A 13 -12.53 -5.46 14.46
C ARG A 13 -12.74 -4.23 13.56
N LEU A 14 -11.65 -3.56 13.22
CA LEU A 14 -11.65 -2.43 12.29
C LEU A 14 -11.52 -2.92 10.85
N THR A 15 -11.98 -2.13 9.88
CA THR A 15 -11.89 -2.47 8.45
C THR A 15 -10.44 -2.77 8.05
N PRO A 16 -10.16 -3.92 7.39
CA PRO A 16 -8.82 -4.28 6.93
C PRO A 16 -8.32 -3.32 5.84
N LEU A 17 -7.10 -2.81 5.98
CA LEU A 17 -6.53 -1.85 5.01
C LEU A 17 -5.93 -2.54 3.79
N GLY A 18 -5.37 -3.74 3.97
CA GLY A 18 -4.70 -4.49 2.89
C GLY A 18 -5.58 -4.69 1.65
N PRO A 19 -6.80 -5.24 1.79
CA PRO A 19 -7.73 -5.40 0.66
C PRO A 19 -8.10 -4.08 -0.02
N ASP A 20 -8.30 -3.00 0.74
CA ASP A 20 -8.65 -1.71 0.18
C ASP A 20 -7.51 -1.10 -0.63
N PHE A 21 -6.27 -1.20 -0.14
CA PHE A 21 -5.08 -0.80 -0.91
C PHE A 21 -4.87 -1.69 -2.13
N TYR A 22 -4.98 -3.01 -1.96
CA TYR A 22 -4.80 -3.94 -3.08
C TYR A 22 -5.79 -3.66 -4.21
N ALA A 23 -7.06 -3.41 -3.87
CA ALA A 23 -8.10 -3.11 -4.83
C ALA A 23 -8.06 -1.67 -5.37
N ARG A 24 -7.03 -0.87 -5.03
CA ARG A 24 -6.70 0.39 -5.71
C ARG A 24 -5.62 0.21 -6.79
N GLY A 25 -4.98 -0.97 -6.86
CA GLY A 25 -3.84 -1.21 -7.74
C GLY A 25 -2.59 -0.45 -7.29
N ILE A 26 -1.53 -0.47 -8.10
CA ILE A 26 -0.29 0.27 -7.84
C ILE A 26 -0.60 1.79 -7.81
N ASP A 27 0.01 2.49 -6.86
CA ASP A 27 -0.10 3.94 -6.75
C ASP A 27 0.41 4.61 -8.04
N SER A 28 -0.36 5.56 -8.59
CA SER A 28 -0.03 6.24 -9.85
C SER A 28 1.29 7.04 -9.82
N ALA A 29 1.78 7.41 -8.63
CA ALA A 29 3.07 8.08 -8.47
C ALA A 29 4.26 7.11 -8.41
N VAL A 30 3.99 5.80 -8.34
CA VAL A 30 5.01 4.76 -8.22
C VAL A 30 5.12 3.99 -9.53
N GLU A 31 6.34 3.90 -10.06
CA GLU A 31 6.63 3.02 -11.17
C GLU A 31 6.78 1.58 -10.65
N ALA A 32 6.13 0.61 -11.29
CA ALA A 32 6.27 -0.80 -10.97
C ALA A 32 6.79 -1.57 -12.18
N VAL A 33 8.01 -2.11 -12.06
CA VAL A 33 8.67 -2.91 -13.10
C VAL A 33 8.61 -4.38 -12.70
N ALA A 34 7.95 -5.20 -13.53
CA ALA A 34 7.94 -6.64 -13.33
C ALA A 34 9.36 -7.21 -13.56
N ILE A 35 9.90 -7.91 -12.56
CA ILE A 35 11.21 -8.57 -12.67
C ILE A 35 11.09 -10.09 -12.68
N ASP A 36 9.99 -10.62 -12.16
CA ASP A 36 9.59 -12.04 -12.24
C ASP A 36 8.07 -12.16 -12.06
N ALA A 37 7.50 -13.36 -12.25
CA ALA A 37 6.09 -13.65 -12.04
C ALA A 37 5.64 -13.23 -10.63
N GLY A 38 4.77 -12.21 -10.56
CA GLY A 38 4.24 -11.68 -9.31
C GLY A 38 5.26 -10.93 -8.43
N THR A 39 6.45 -10.63 -8.95
CA THR A 39 7.50 -9.87 -8.26
C THR A 39 7.81 -8.59 -9.02
N TYR A 40 7.75 -7.48 -8.31
CA TYR A 40 7.92 -6.14 -8.87
C TYR A 40 9.02 -5.39 -8.14
N GLU A 41 9.80 -4.66 -8.90
CA GLU A 41 10.56 -3.53 -8.37
C GLU A 41 9.66 -2.29 -8.42
N VAL A 42 9.29 -1.76 -7.25
CA VAL A 42 8.56 -0.50 -7.11
C VAL A 42 9.54 0.64 -6.90
N ARG A 43 9.33 1.76 -7.60
CA ARG A 43 10.26 2.90 -7.63
C ARG A 43 9.52 4.21 -7.44
N LEU A 44 10.08 5.08 -6.60
CA LEU A 44 9.63 6.45 -6.37
C LEU A 44 10.84 7.37 -6.28
N GLY A 45 11.10 8.15 -7.34
CA GLY A 45 12.32 8.95 -7.42
C GLY A 45 13.57 8.07 -7.36
N THR A 46 14.42 8.26 -6.35
CA THR A 46 15.63 7.43 -6.12
C THR A 46 15.38 6.22 -5.22
N GLU A 47 14.21 6.16 -4.58
CA GLU A 47 13.84 5.07 -3.67
C GLU A 47 13.26 3.90 -4.45
N HIS A 48 13.65 2.69 -4.09
CA HIS A 48 13.19 1.47 -4.75
C HIS A 48 13.10 0.30 -3.78
N ALA A 49 12.20 -0.63 -4.04
CA ALA A 49 12.05 -1.86 -3.28
C ALA A 49 11.60 -3.02 -4.19
N VAL A 50 12.11 -4.22 -3.94
CA VAL A 50 11.67 -5.44 -4.63
C VAL A 50 10.71 -6.20 -3.73
N LEU A 51 9.49 -6.39 -4.19
CA LEU A 51 8.40 -6.98 -3.41
C LEU A 51 7.56 -7.92 -4.28
N MET A 52 7.04 -8.98 -3.67
CA MET A 52 6.01 -9.83 -4.28
C MET A 52 4.61 -9.25 -4.07
N GLU A 53 3.67 -9.58 -4.95
CA GLU A 53 2.25 -9.35 -4.70
C GLU A 53 1.75 -10.16 -3.49
N PRO A 54 0.77 -9.64 -2.71
CA PRO A 54 0.11 -8.33 -2.84
C PRO A 54 0.93 -7.17 -2.24
N SER A 55 2.13 -7.45 -1.70
CA SER A 55 2.91 -6.48 -0.93
C SER A 55 3.44 -5.34 -1.79
N ALA A 56 3.80 -5.60 -3.05
CA ALA A 56 4.20 -4.57 -4.00
C ALA A 56 3.09 -3.51 -4.18
N THR A 57 1.87 -3.98 -4.47
CA THR A 57 0.68 -3.12 -4.60
C THR A 57 0.37 -2.35 -3.32
N ILE A 58 0.42 -2.99 -2.16
CA ILE A 58 0.12 -2.32 -0.90
C ILE A 58 1.19 -1.29 -0.55
N PHE A 59 2.47 -1.65 -0.70
CA PHE A 59 3.59 -0.81 -0.31
C PHE A 59 3.75 0.42 -1.19
N SER A 60 3.31 0.39 -2.46
CA SER A 60 3.36 1.56 -3.34
C SER A 60 2.61 2.77 -2.75
N HIS A 61 1.48 2.54 -2.06
CA HIS A 61 0.70 3.61 -1.39
C HIS A 61 1.38 4.15 -0.12
N LEU A 62 2.44 3.49 0.35
CA LEU A 62 3.16 3.84 1.57
C LEU A 62 4.54 4.43 1.30
N MET A 63 5.11 4.25 0.10
CA MET A 63 6.48 4.71 -0.23
C MET A 63 6.66 6.22 -0.03
N SER A 64 5.67 7.03 -0.39
CA SER A 64 5.72 8.49 -0.25
C SER A 64 5.36 8.99 1.15
N LYS A 65 4.91 8.11 2.04
CA LYS A 65 4.33 8.47 3.34
C LYS A 65 5.40 8.39 4.44
N SER A 66 5.47 9.41 5.27
CA SER A 66 6.24 9.38 6.51
C SER A 66 5.67 8.36 7.51
N VAL A 67 6.49 7.98 8.50
CA VAL A 67 6.05 7.11 9.61
C VAL A 67 4.80 7.66 10.31
N GLY A 68 4.71 8.97 10.52
CA GLY A 68 3.56 9.61 11.16
C GLY A 68 2.28 9.49 10.32
N GLU A 69 2.39 9.65 9.00
CA GLU A 69 1.26 9.47 8.08
C GLU A 69 0.81 8.01 8.02
N ILE A 70 1.75 7.06 8.02
CA ILE A 70 1.43 5.63 8.08
C ILE A 70 0.71 5.29 9.38
N ASP A 71 1.17 5.80 10.53
CA ASP A 71 0.49 5.61 11.82
C ASP A 71 -0.93 6.19 11.83
N ALA A 72 -1.12 7.37 11.22
CA ALA A 72 -2.45 7.97 11.07
C ALA A 72 -3.37 7.10 10.20
N ILE A 73 -2.90 6.60 9.05
CA ILE A 73 -3.65 5.67 8.19
C ILE A 73 -4.02 4.39 8.94
N VAL A 74 -3.08 3.86 9.73
CA VAL A 74 -3.30 2.65 10.53
C VAL A 74 -4.39 2.85 11.58
N LYS A 75 -4.45 4.02 12.20
CA LYS A 75 -5.44 4.35 13.24
C LYS A 75 -6.80 4.70 12.65
N VAL A 76 -6.83 5.59 11.66
CA VAL A 76 -8.07 6.21 11.15
C VAL A 76 -8.64 5.45 9.94
N GLY A 77 -7.78 4.81 9.15
CA GLY A 77 -8.12 4.21 7.86
C GLY A 77 -7.72 5.08 6.68
N ILE A 78 -8.02 4.60 5.46
CA ILE A 78 -7.76 5.35 4.23
C ILE A 78 -8.81 6.45 4.09
N THR A 79 -8.39 7.71 4.22
CA THR A 79 -9.26 8.88 4.08
C THR A 79 -9.30 9.44 2.65
N GLU A 80 -8.33 9.05 1.81
CA GLU A 80 -8.27 9.45 0.41
C GLU A 80 -9.37 8.73 -0.40
N PRO A 81 -10.11 9.44 -1.28
CA PRO A 81 -11.08 8.82 -2.17
C PRO A 81 -10.43 7.74 -3.04
N ARG A 82 -11.18 6.71 -3.42
CA ARG A 82 -10.71 5.76 -4.44
C ARG A 82 -10.54 6.55 -5.76
N PRO A 83 -9.39 6.48 -6.46
CA PRO A 83 -9.30 7.07 -7.78
C PRO A 83 -10.40 6.47 -8.67
N ASN A 84 -11.14 7.32 -9.37
CA ASN A 84 -12.27 6.91 -10.19
C ASN A 84 -11.85 5.78 -11.12
N SER A 85 -12.50 4.62 -10.98
CA SER A 85 -12.51 3.57 -11.99
C SER A 85 -13.26 4.11 -13.21
N ASN A 86 -12.62 4.94 -14.03
CA ASN A 86 -13.21 5.35 -15.30
C ASN A 86 -13.26 4.11 -16.21
N GLN A 87 -14.49 3.71 -16.51
CA GLN A 87 -14.87 2.94 -17.70
C GLN A 87 -14.46 3.67 -18.98
#